data_AF-A0A2G2JTJ0-F1
#
_entry.id   AF-A0A2G2JTJ0-F1
#
_cell.length_a   1.000
_cell.length_b   1.000
_cell.length_c   1.000
_cell.angle_alpha   90.00
_cell.angle_beta   90.00
_cell.angle_gamma   90.00
#
_symmetry.space_group_name_H-M   'P 1'
#
loop_
_entity.id
_entity.type
_entity.pdbx_description
1 polymer ?
#
loop_
_entity_poly.entity_id
_entity_poly.type
_entity_poly.pdbx_seq_one_letter_code
_entity_poly.pdbx_strand_id
1 'polypeptide(L)'
;MKSSGFPKSYRDLCRAFDTLPGIGEQGAQRLVEWLIYHGDVQAFSSNMTALQALERCPLCNRLAEAAAKGCSNCVALGEDENDSVRSKTVMILESEQDVARVQESGYQGRMYVLHGVLSPARGVGPDQLKVPSLLAMLEGLGESNLMMPLADSVEGRATAEYIQRKSGLQGKILTMKDLLAELQGAQG
;
A
#
# COMPACT_ATOMS: atom_id res chain seq x y z
N MET A 1 6.52 24.70 21.39
CA MET A 1 6.26 24.01 22.67
C MET A 1 6.20 24.95 23.87
N LYS A 2 5.08 25.66 24.03
CA LYS A 2 4.73 26.43 25.26
C LYS A 2 4.25 25.51 26.40
N SER A 3 4.91 24.37 26.61
CA SER A 3 4.45 23.29 27.50
C SER A 3 5.46 22.95 28.60
N SER A 4 6.34 23.89 28.98
CA SER A 4 7.37 23.71 30.00
C SER A 4 6.84 23.29 31.38
N GLY A 5 5.57 23.58 31.68
CA GLY A 5 4.90 23.19 32.94
C GLY A 5 4.31 21.77 32.98
N PHE A 6 4.22 21.05 31.85
CA PHE A 6 3.61 19.71 31.81
C PHE A 6 4.61 18.61 32.19
N PRO A 7 4.18 17.47 32.76
CA PRO A 7 5.06 16.33 33.05
C PRO A 7 5.83 15.83 31.82
N LYS A 8 7.00 15.22 32.05
CA LYS A 8 7.86 14.70 30.97
C LYS A 8 7.11 13.74 30.03
N SER A 9 6.32 12.80 30.58
CA SER A 9 5.54 11.82 29.80
C SER A 9 4.57 12.47 28.82
N TYR A 10 3.85 13.52 29.25
CA TYR A 10 2.95 14.30 28.38
C TYR A 10 3.73 14.94 27.22
N ARG A 11 4.85 15.60 27.52
CA ARG A 11 5.63 16.32 26.50
C ARG A 11 6.27 15.38 25.47
N ASP A 12 6.77 14.24 25.93
CA ASP A 12 7.41 13.27 25.04
C ASP A 12 6.38 12.64 24.08
N LEU A 13 5.17 12.33 24.56
CA LEU A 13 4.11 11.81 23.71
C LEU A 13 3.58 12.88 22.72
N CYS A 14 3.45 14.14 23.16
CA CYS A 14 3.13 15.25 22.26
C CYS A 14 4.17 15.40 21.14
N ARG A 15 5.47 15.32 21.46
CA ARG A 15 6.52 15.35 20.43
C ARG A 15 6.40 14.17 19.47
N ALA A 16 6.14 12.97 19.99
CA ALA A 16 5.97 11.79 19.14
C ALA A 16 4.81 11.99 18.14
N PHE A 17 3.65 12.48 18.59
CA PHE A 17 2.52 12.75 17.68
C PHE A 17 2.78 13.90 16.70
N ASP A 18 3.51 14.95 17.09
CA ASP A 18 3.86 16.07 16.21
C ASP A 18 4.82 15.67 15.07
N THR A 19 5.48 14.51 15.16
CA THR A 19 6.26 13.97 14.04
C THR A 19 5.43 13.28 12.97
N LEU A 20 4.14 13.01 13.23
CA LEU A 20 3.28 12.31 12.29
C LEU A 20 2.77 13.26 11.19
N PRO A 21 2.70 12.80 9.93
CA PRO A 21 2.23 13.63 8.82
C PRO A 21 0.79 14.10 9.08
N GLY A 22 0.55 15.40 8.94
CA GLY A 22 -0.78 16.01 9.13
C GLY A 22 -1.14 16.33 10.57
N ILE A 23 -0.26 16.06 11.54
CA ILE A 23 -0.45 16.43 12.95
C ILE A 23 0.56 17.51 13.31
N GLY A 24 0.06 18.68 13.73
CA GLY A 24 0.90 19.74 14.29
C GLY A 24 0.78 19.84 15.82
N GLU A 25 1.58 20.73 16.42
CA GLU A 25 1.72 20.88 17.88
C GLU A 25 0.37 20.87 18.65
N GLN A 26 -0.63 21.61 18.16
CA GLN A 26 -1.96 21.67 18.79
C GLN A 26 -2.76 20.37 18.63
N GLY A 27 -2.64 19.72 17.47
CA GLY A 27 -3.27 18.42 17.22
C GLY A 27 -2.68 17.34 18.12
N ALA A 28 -1.35 17.33 18.26
CA ALA A 28 -0.65 16.42 19.15
C ALA A 28 -1.10 16.57 20.61
N GLN A 29 -1.21 17.81 21.12
CA GLN A 29 -1.71 18.08 22.47
C GLN A 29 -3.14 17.56 22.69
N ARG A 30 -4.03 17.82 21.73
CA ARG A 30 -5.41 17.31 21.76
C ARG A 30 -5.48 15.79 21.84
N LEU A 31 -4.63 15.08 21.09
CA LEU A 31 -4.58 13.63 21.10
C LEU A 31 -4.08 13.09 22.45
N VAL A 32 -3.04 13.70 23.02
CA VAL A 32 -2.54 13.30 24.35
C VAL A 32 -3.58 13.52 25.43
N GLU A 33 -4.26 14.67 25.43
CA GLU A 33 -5.32 14.96 26.39
C GLU A 33 -6.48 13.97 26.24
N TRP A 34 -6.91 13.68 25.02
CA TRP A 34 -7.95 12.68 24.79
C TRP A 34 -7.53 11.30 25.31
N LEU A 35 -6.29 10.86 25.08
CA LEU A 35 -5.79 9.58 25.60
C LEU A 35 -5.78 9.51 27.12
N ILE A 36 -5.50 10.63 27.81
CA ILE A 36 -5.49 10.68 29.28
C ILE A 36 -6.90 10.51 29.87
N TYR A 37 -7.90 11.17 29.27
CA TYR A 37 -9.24 11.23 29.85
C TYR A 37 -10.22 10.19 29.29
N HIS A 38 -9.98 9.69 28.08
CA HIS A 38 -10.93 8.87 27.33
C HIS A 38 -10.30 7.64 26.67
N GLY A 39 -8.98 7.62 26.48
CA GLY A 39 -8.30 6.55 25.77
C GLY A 39 -7.94 5.36 26.63
N ASP A 40 -7.91 4.18 26.01
CA ASP A 40 -7.24 3.01 26.56
C ASP A 40 -5.77 3.01 26.10
N VAL A 41 -4.90 3.58 26.93
CA VAL A 41 -3.46 3.70 26.65
C VAL A 41 -2.82 2.32 26.44
N GLN A 42 -3.29 1.29 27.15
CA GLN A 42 -2.73 -0.06 27.05
C GLN A 42 -3.13 -0.71 25.71
N ALA A 43 -4.38 -0.57 25.29
CA ALA A 43 -4.82 -1.04 23.98
C ALA A 43 -4.10 -0.31 22.84
N PHE A 44 -3.97 1.02 22.90
CA PHE A 44 -3.22 1.79 21.91
C PHE A 44 -1.75 1.36 21.82
N SER A 45 -1.07 1.21 22.97
CA SER A 45 0.32 0.72 23.01
C SER A 45 0.46 -0.68 22.42
N SER A 46 -0.50 -1.57 22.71
CA SER A 46 -0.49 -2.95 22.21
C SER A 46 -0.68 -2.99 20.69
N ASN A 47 -1.64 -2.22 20.17
CA ASN A 47 -1.91 -2.13 18.74
C ASN A 47 -0.73 -1.50 17.97
N MET A 48 -0.10 -0.45 18.51
CA MET A 48 1.10 0.14 17.90
C MET A 48 2.26 -0.86 17.86
N THR A 49 2.43 -1.66 18.93
CA THR A 49 3.48 -2.68 18.99
C THR A 49 3.21 -3.80 17.97
N ALA A 50 1.95 -4.20 17.80
CA ALA A 50 1.56 -5.24 16.84
C ALA A 50 1.91 -4.88 15.38
N LEU A 51 1.96 -3.59 15.03
CA LEU A 51 2.38 -3.14 13.69
C LEU A 51 3.82 -3.58 13.34
N GLN A 52 4.68 -3.81 14.34
CA GLN A 52 6.06 -4.28 14.10
C GLN A 52 6.13 -5.72 13.59
N ALA A 53 5.09 -6.52 13.85
CA ALA A 53 5.00 -7.89 13.37
C ALA A 53 4.41 -7.99 11.94
N LEU A 54 4.02 -6.87 11.34
CA LEU A 54 3.53 -6.88 9.96
C LEU A 54 4.70 -7.14 9.00
N GLU A 55 4.52 -8.13 8.14
CA GLU A 55 5.42 -8.46 7.06
C GLU A 55 4.77 -8.13 5.71
N ARG A 56 5.53 -8.31 4.63
CA ARG A 56 4.98 -8.21 3.27
C ARG A 56 4.75 -9.61 2.72
N CYS A 57 3.55 -9.83 2.18
CA CYS A 57 3.19 -11.04 1.47
C CYS A 57 4.23 -11.33 0.38
N PRO A 58 4.82 -12.52 0.33
CA PRO A 58 5.89 -12.84 -0.63
C PRO A 58 5.41 -12.84 -2.10
N LEU A 59 4.10 -12.94 -2.33
CA LEU A 59 3.51 -13.07 -3.67
C LEU A 59 3.05 -11.73 -4.26
N CYS A 60 2.41 -10.88 -3.45
CA CYS A 60 1.81 -9.62 -3.92
C CYS A 60 2.34 -8.38 -3.21
N ASN A 61 3.29 -8.57 -2.28
CA ASN A 61 3.91 -7.50 -1.48
C ASN A 61 2.92 -6.71 -0.60
N ARG A 62 1.67 -7.17 -0.44
CA ARG A 62 0.70 -6.57 0.49
C ARG A 62 1.08 -6.76 1.95
N LEU A 63 0.62 -5.90 2.85
CA LEU A 63 0.73 -6.10 4.29
C LEU A 63 0.04 -7.43 4.69
N ALA A 64 0.75 -8.24 5.46
CA ALA A 64 0.28 -9.50 5.99
C ALA A 64 0.80 -9.70 7.42
N GLU A 65 0.12 -10.53 8.21
CA GLU A 65 0.66 -10.97 9.49
C GLU A 65 1.89 -11.88 9.29
N ALA A 66 2.81 -11.85 10.26
CA ALA A 66 4.05 -12.62 10.23
C ALA A 66 3.81 -14.10 9.92
N ALA A 67 4.71 -14.69 9.12
CA ALA A 67 4.69 -16.10 8.72
C ALA A 67 3.52 -16.54 7.82
N ALA A 68 2.71 -15.60 7.30
CA ALA A 68 1.72 -15.92 6.28
C ALA A 68 2.41 -16.36 4.96
N LYS A 69 2.10 -17.57 4.48
CA LYS A 69 2.58 -18.06 3.16
C LYS A 69 2.01 -17.26 1.98
N GLY A 70 0.93 -16.52 2.21
CA GLY A 70 0.28 -15.61 1.28
C GLY A 70 -0.83 -14.82 1.99
N CYS A 71 -1.20 -13.66 1.46
CA CYS A 71 -2.36 -12.92 1.98
C CYS A 71 -3.68 -13.58 1.54
N SER A 72 -4.79 -13.24 2.19
CA SER A 72 -6.13 -13.80 1.89
C SER A 72 -6.48 -13.74 0.40
N ASN A 73 -6.15 -12.64 -0.28
CA ASN A 73 -6.36 -12.51 -1.72
C ASN A 73 -5.52 -13.49 -2.56
N CYS A 74 -4.25 -13.70 -2.20
CA CYS A 74 -3.39 -14.65 -2.90
C CYS A 74 -3.80 -16.10 -2.66
N VAL A 75 -4.27 -16.42 -1.45
CA VAL A 75 -4.78 -17.75 -1.12
C VAL A 75 -6.04 -18.03 -1.93
N ALA A 76 -7.02 -17.13 -1.91
CA ALA A 76 -8.26 -17.27 -2.69
C ALA A 76 -7.99 -17.44 -4.19
N LEU A 77 -7.07 -16.65 -4.76
CA LEU A 77 -6.72 -16.74 -6.17
C LEU A 77 -5.92 -18.00 -6.55
N GLY A 78 -5.23 -18.63 -5.60
CA GLY A 78 -4.54 -19.90 -5.82
C GLY A 78 -5.49 -21.10 -5.81
N GLU A 79 -6.64 -21.00 -5.15
CA GLU A 79 -7.68 -22.03 -5.14
C GLU A 79 -8.55 -22.00 -6.41
N ASP A 80 -8.62 -20.84 -7.07
CA ASP A 80 -9.44 -20.56 -8.27
C ASP A 80 -8.70 -20.74 -9.61
N GLU A 81 -7.59 -21.50 -9.66
CA GLU A 81 -6.69 -21.63 -10.83
C GLU A 81 -7.36 -22.07 -12.15
N ASN A 82 -8.65 -22.42 -12.16
CA ASN A 82 -9.23 -23.16 -13.29
C ASN A 82 -9.96 -22.35 -14.37
N ASP A 83 -10.50 -21.14 -14.21
CA ASP A 83 -11.26 -20.56 -15.35
C ASP A 83 -11.66 -19.07 -15.34
N SER A 84 -10.73 -18.10 -15.40
CA SER A 84 -11.17 -16.79 -15.96
C SER A 84 -10.06 -15.88 -16.49
N VAL A 85 -10.43 -15.10 -17.52
CA VAL A 85 -9.74 -13.91 -18.05
C VAL A 85 -9.29 -12.94 -16.94
N ARG A 86 -9.94 -12.96 -15.77
CA ARG A 86 -9.58 -12.13 -14.59
C ARG A 86 -8.25 -12.54 -13.95
N SER A 87 -7.84 -13.80 -14.09
CA SER A 87 -6.54 -14.30 -13.64
C SER A 87 -5.36 -13.82 -14.50
N LYS A 88 -5.64 -13.25 -15.70
CA LYS A 88 -4.63 -12.72 -16.63
C LYS A 88 -4.35 -11.24 -16.47
N THR A 89 -5.17 -10.49 -15.71
CA THR A 89 -4.89 -9.08 -15.45
C THR A 89 -4.18 -8.92 -14.11
N VAL A 90 -3.03 -8.25 -14.12
CA VAL A 90 -2.27 -7.90 -12.92
C VAL A 90 -2.34 -6.39 -12.74
N MET A 91 -2.89 -5.98 -11.59
CA MET A 91 -2.97 -4.58 -11.21
C MET A 91 -1.82 -4.20 -10.29
N ILE A 92 -1.04 -3.19 -10.67
CA ILE A 92 0.12 -2.73 -9.90
C ILE A 92 -0.22 -1.39 -9.24
N LEU A 93 -0.29 -1.38 -7.92
CA LEU A 93 -0.77 -0.29 -7.09
C LEU A 93 0.39 0.34 -6.30
N GLU A 94 0.28 1.63 -6.00
CA GLU A 94 1.29 2.35 -5.22
C GLU A 94 1.21 2.00 -3.73
N SER A 95 0.00 1.95 -3.16
CA SER A 95 -0.22 1.82 -1.72
C SER A 95 -1.34 0.83 -1.33
N GLU A 96 -1.38 0.43 -0.06
CA GLU A 96 -2.50 -0.36 0.50
C GLU A 96 -3.84 0.39 0.48
N GLN A 97 -3.80 1.73 0.50
CA GLN A 97 -5.02 2.54 0.41
C GLN A 97 -5.65 2.41 -0.98
N ASP A 98 -4.82 2.31 -2.03
CA ASP A 98 -5.31 2.09 -3.39
C ASP A 98 -5.93 0.70 -3.52
N VAL A 99 -5.39 -0.30 -2.81
CA VAL A 99 -5.99 -1.64 -2.76
C VAL A 99 -7.41 -1.57 -2.18
N ALA A 100 -7.58 -0.86 -1.05
CA ALA A 100 -8.91 -0.71 -0.44
C ALA A 100 -9.92 -0.09 -1.42
N ARG A 101 -9.54 0.98 -2.13
CA ARG A 101 -10.39 1.64 -3.14
C ARG A 101 -10.78 0.70 -4.28
N VAL A 102 -9.84 -0.12 -4.75
CA VAL A 102 -10.09 -1.10 -5.82
C VAL A 102 -10.97 -2.25 -5.32
N GLN A 103 -10.79 -2.71 -4.08
CA GLN A 103 -11.63 -3.74 -3.48
C GLN A 103 -13.07 -3.24 -3.26
N GLU A 104 -13.25 -1.97 -2.88
CA GLU A 104 -14.56 -1.32 -2.76
C GLU A 104 -15.33 -1.27 -4.09
N SER A 105 -14.63 -1.22 -5.23
CA SER A 105 -15.27 -1.33 -6.55
C SER A 105 -15.68 -2.76 -6.93
N GLY A 106 -15.46 -3.74 -6.04
CA GLY A 106 -15.76 -5.15 -6.27
C GLY A 106 -14.73 -5.89 -7.12
N TYR A 107 -13.56 -5.29 -7.42
CA TYR A 107 -12.51 -5.98 -8.16
C TYR A 107 -11.79 -7.00 -7.27
N GLN A 108 -11.70 -8.25 -7.74
CA GLN A 108 -11.11 -9.39 -7.02
C GLN A 108 -9.91 -10.01 -7.76
N GLY A 109 -9.30 -9.29 -8.71
CA GLY A 109 -8.19 -9.81 -9.50
C GLY A 109 -6.83 -9.76 -8.79
N ARG A 110 -5.78 -10.20 -9.50
CA ARG A 110 -4.40 -10.15 -8.99
C ARG A 110 -3.96 -8.71 -8.83
N MET A 111 -3.51 -8.35 -7.63
CA MET A 111 -2.96 -7.04 -7.29
C MET A 111 -1.55 -7.20 -6.75
N TYR A 112 -0.67 -6.25 -7.04
CA TYR A 112 0.67 -6.14 -6.49
C TYR A 112 0.87 -4.71 -5.96
N VAL A 113 1.42 -4.56 -4.75
CA VAL A 113 1.62 -3.24 -4.12
C VAL A 113 3.10 -2.88 -4.10
N LEU A 114 3.48 -1.72 -4.62
CA LEU A 114 4.88 -1.27 -4.66
C LEU A 114 5.35 -0.64 -3.34
N HIS A 115 4.43 -0.12 -2.52
CA HIS A 115 4.71 0.70 -1.33
C HIS A 115 5.48 1.98 -1.68
N GLY A 116 5.07 2.64 -2.75
CA GLY A 116 5.65 3.88 -3.27
C GLY A 116 6.10 3.78 -4.72
N VAL A 117 6.85 4.79 -5.15
CA VAL A 117 7.32 4.99 -6.53
C VAL A 117 8.83 5.23 -6.58
N LEU A 118 9.44 5.02 -7.75
CA LEU A 118 10.85 5.25 -7.95
C LEU A 118 11.17 6.73 -7.74
N SER A 119 12.14 7.01 -6.88
CA SER A 119 12.54 8.36 -6.55
C SER A 119 14.04 8.43 -6.35
N PRO A 120 14.82 8.70 -7.41
CA PRO A 120 16.27 8.88 -7.31
C PRO A 120 16.66 9.97 -6.31
N ALA A 121 15.87 11.06 -6.24
CA ALA A 121 16.08 12.16 -5.32
C ALA A 121 15.97 11.74 -3.84
N ARG A 122 15.17 10.70 -3.53
CA ARG A 122 15.03 10.13 -2.18
C ARG A 122 15.82 8.83 -2.00
N GLY A 123 16.63 8.44 -2.98
CA GLY A 123 17.37 7.17 -2.96
C GLY A 123 16.48 5.92 -3.04
N VAL A 124 15.22 6.05 -3.50
CA VAL A 124 14.29 4.92 -3.64
C VAL A 124 14.45 4.30 -5.02
N GLY A 125 15.04 3.10 -5.06
CA GLY A 125 15.26 2.30 -6.26
C GLY A 125 14.32 1.10 -6.37
N PRO A 126 14.52 0.26 -7.42
CA PRO A 126 13.67 -0.89 -7.71
C PRO A 126 13.64 -1.95 -6.59
N ASP A 127 14.76 -2.15 -5.89
CA ASP A 127 14.87 -3.16 -4.83
C ASP A 127 14.03 -2.79 -3.60
N GLN A 128 13.97 -1.50 -3.26
CA GLN A 128 13.16 -1.00 -2.15
C GLN A 128 11.66 -1.18 -2.41
N LEU A 129 11.24 -1.06 -3.68
CA LEU A 129 9.87 -1.27 -4.14
C LEU A 129 9.56 -2.74 -4.45
N LYS A 130 10.52 -3.65 -4.27
CA LYS A 130 10.40 -5.08 -4.58
C LYS A 130 10.07 -5.38 -6.06
N VAL A 131 10.48 -4.51 -6.97
CA VAL A 131 10.28 -4.70 -8.42
C VAL A 131 10.88 -6.01 -8.94
N PRO A 132 12.06 -6.50 -8.51
CA PRO A 132 12.56 -7.80 -8.96
C PRO A 132 11.59 -8.96 -8.70
N SER A 133 10.92 -8.97 -7.54
CA SER A 133 9.92 -9.98 -7.20
C SER A 133 8.67 -9.86 -8.07
N LEU A 134 8.24 -8.62 -8.37
CA LEU A 134 7.16 -8.38 -9.33
C LEU A 134 7.51 -8.94 -10.72
N LEU A 135 8.72 -8.66 -11.23
CA LEU A 135 9.15 -9.12 -12.55
C LEU A 135 9.16 -10.66 -12.64
N ALA A 136 9.71 -11.34 -11.64
CA ALA A 136 9.68 -12.80 -11.57
C ALA A 136 8.25 -13.37 -11.53
N MET A 137 7.33 -12.71 -10.83
CA MET A 137 5.92 -13.09 -10.82
C MET A 137 5.26 -12.91 -12.20
N LEU A 138 5.56 -11.80 -12.90
CA LEU A 138 5.04 -11.54 -14.25
C LEU A 138 5.57 -12.55 -15.28
N GLU A 139 6.83 -12.93 -15.19
CA GLU A 139 7.43 -13.97 -16.06
C GLU A 139 6.69 -15.31 -15.93
N GLY A 140 6.29 -15.70 -14.71
CA GLY A 140 5.56 -16.95 -14.47
C GLY A 140 4.11 -16.96 -14.99
N LEU A 141 3.50 -15.79 -15.20
CA LEU A 141 2.11 -15.68 -15.64
C LEU A 141 1.93 -15.62 -17.17
N GLY A 142 3.02 -15.46 -17.93
CA GLY A 142 2.96 -15.38 -19.41
C GLY A 142 2.28 -14.11 -19.91
N GLU A 143 1.44 -14.22 -20.95
CA GLU A 143 0.68 -13.09 -21.52
C GLU A 143 -0.36 -12.55 -20.53
N SER A 144 0.10 -11.62 -19.68
CA SER A 144 -0.71 -10.93 -18.68
C SER A 144 -0.97 -9.48 -19.11
N ASN A 145 -2.21 -9.04 -18.94
CA ASN A 145 -2.55 -7.63 -19.08
C ASN A 145 -2.12 -6.86 -17.83
N LEU A 146 -1.37 -5.79 -17.99
CA LEU A 146 -0.98 -4.92 -16.87
C LEU A 146 -1.92 -3.72 -16.78
N MET A 147 -2.43 -3.45 -15.58
CA MET A 147 -3.10 -2.18 -15.24
C MET A 147 -2.32 -1.47 -14.15
N MET A 148 -1.88 -0.25 -14.41
CA MET A 148 -1.01 0.52 -13.52
C MET A 148 -1.62 1.90 -13.30
N PRO A 149 -2.50 2.07 -12.29
CA PRO A 149 -3.05 3.37 -11.93
C PRO A 149 -2.02 4.26 -11.21
N LEU A 150 -0.83 4.41 -11.79
CA LEU A 150 0.31 5.14 -11.23
C LEU A 150 0.52 6.50 -11.90
N ALA A 151 -0.40 6.95 -12.76
CA ALA A 151 -0.25 8.21 -13.50
C ALA A 151 -0.60 9.47 -12.69
N ASP A 152 -0.94 9.33 -11.40
CA ASP A 152 -1.29 10.46 -10.52
C ASP A 152 -0.07 11.35 -10.21
N SER A 153 1.15 10.85 -10.43
CA SER A 153 2.40 11.59 -10.25
C SER A 153 3.39 11.34 -11.39
N VAL A 154 4.36 12.25 -11.56
CA VAL A 154 5.43 12.12 -12.57
C VAL A 154 6.29 10.90 -12.26
N GLU A 155 6.66 10.72 -10.98
CA GLU A 155 7.41 9.57 -10.48
C GLU A 155 6.66 8.25 -10.65
N GLY A 156 5.34 8.26 -10.40
CA GLY A 156 4.49 7.08 -10.60
C GLY A 156 4.43 6.67 -12.07
N ARG A 157 4.25 7.62 -13.00
CA ARG A 157 4.29 7.33 -14.43
C ARG A 157 5.64 6.77 -14.87
N ALA A 158 6.74 7.38 -14.40
CA ALA A 158 8.09 6.89 -14.68
C ALA A 158 8.33 5.47 -14.12
N THR A 159 7.73 5.15 -12.98
CA THR A 159 7.77 3.81 -12.38
C THR A 159 7.03 2.79 -13.23
N ALA A 160 5.84 3.14 -13.72
CA ALA A 160 5.07 2.27 -14.61
C ALA A 160 5.81 2.00 -15.94
N GLU A 161 6.39 3.04 -16.55
CA GLU A 161 7.21 2.91 -17.76
C GLU A 161 8.49 2.08 -17.51
N TYR A 162 9.10 2.22 -16.33
CA TYR A 162 10.24 1.38 -15.93
C TYR A 162 9.84 -0.10 -15.86
N ILE A 163 8.69 -0.41 -15.24
CA ILE A 163 8.19 -1.78 -15.12
C ILE A 163 7.95 -2.39 -16.52
N GLN A 164 7.24 -1.68 -17.41
CA GLN A 164 7.00 -2.15 -18.79
C GLN A 164 8.30 -2.44 -19.54
N ARG A 165 9.27 -1.52 -19.46
CA ARG A 165 10.57 -1.69 -20.13
C ARG A 165 11.34 -2.89 -19.60
N LYS A 166 11.22 -3.19 -18.30
CA LYS A 166 11.95 -4.30 -17.68
C LYS A 166 11.25 -5.65 -17.83
N SER A 167 9.92 -5.69 -17.82
CA SER A 167 9.15 -6.91 -18.04
C SER A 167 9.02 -7.28 -19.52
N GLY A 168 9.17 -6.30 -20.43
CA GLY A 168 8.85 -6.48 -21.85
C GLY A 168 7.36 -6.57 -22.14
N LEU A 169 6.50 -6.41 -21.13
CA LEU A 169 5.04 -6.44 -21.25
C LEU A 169 4.49 -5.04 -21.45
N GLN A 170 3.47 -4.93 -22.30
CA GLN A 170 2.69 -3.69 -22.41
C GLN A 170 1.53 -3.70 -21.41
N GLY A 171 1.15 -2.50 -20.98
CA GLY A 171 0.12 -2.29 -19.96
C GLY A 171 -0.57 -0.96 -20.12
N LYS A 172 -1.76 -0.84 -19.53
CA LYS A 172 -2.41 0.45 -19.39
C LYS A 172 -1.78 1.21 -18.22
N ILE A 173 -1.28 2.41 -18.48
CA ILE A 173 -0.87 3.38 -17.46
C ILE A 173 -1.98 4.42 -17.38
N LEU A 174 -2.59 4.57 -16.20
CA LEU A 174 -3.76 5.42 -16.01
C LEU A 174 -3.76 6.07 -14.63
N THR A 175 -4.71 6.96 -14.36
CA THR A 175 -4.93 7.53 -13.02
C THR A 175 -5.81 6.61 -12.18
N MET A 176 -5.77 6.74 -10.85
CA MET A 176 -6.71 6.00 -9.99
C MET A 176 -8.16 6.36 -10.32
N LYS A 177 -8.43 7.60 -10.71
CA LYS A 177 -9.78 8.06 -11.10
C LYS A 177 -10.27 7.34 -12.35
N ASP A 178 -9.44 7.27 -13.39
CA ASP A 178 -9.81 6.61 -14.65
C ASP A 178 -10.01 5.10 -14.44
N LEU A 179 -9.23 4.50 -13.53
CA LEU A 179 -9.34 3.08 -13.22
C LEU A 179 -10.71 2.77 -12.62
N LEU A 180 -11.09 3.52 -11.60
CA LEU A 180 -12.36 3.31 -10.91
C LEU A 180 -13.55 3.54 -11.87
N ALA A 181 -13.44 4.51 -12.78
CA ALA A 181 -14.43 4.72 -13.83
C ALA A 181 -14.51 3.52 -14.80
N GLU A 182 -13.39 2.95 -15.24
CA GLU A 182 -13.37 1.73 -16.08
C GLU A 182 -14.00 0.53 -15.34
N LEU A 183 -13.67 0.33 -14.06
CA LEU A 183 -14.18 -0.79 -13.26
C LEU A 183 -15.68 -0.69 -12.99
N GLN A 184 -16.20 0.52 -12.78
CA GLN A 184 -17.63 0.77 -12.62
C GLN A 184 -18.39 0.64 -13.94
N GLY A 185 -17.81 1.11 -15.05
CA GLY A 185 -18.39 0.99 -16.38
C GLY A 185 -18.47 -0.44 -16.91
N ALA A 186 -17.62 -1.35 -16.44
CA ALA A 186 -17.62 -2.77 -16.83
C ALA A 186 -18.65 -3.64 -16.08
N GLN A 187 -19.39 -3.08 -15.11
CA GLN A 187 -20.41 -3.78 -14.32
C GLN A 187 -21.86 -3.45 -14.74
N GLY A 188 -22.06 -2.63 -15.77
CA GLY A 188 -23.37 -2.34 -16.38
C GLY A 188 -23.52 -3.00 -17.74
#